data_AF-A0A4W3GU46-F1
#
_entry.id   AF-A0A4W3GU46-F1
#
_cell.length_a   1.000
_cell.length_b   1.000
_cell.length_c   1.000
_cell.angle_alpha   90.00
_cell.angle_beta   90.00
_cell.angle_gamma   90.00
#
_symmetry.space_group_name_H-M   'P 1'
#
loop_
_entity.id
_entity.type
_entity.pdbx_description
1 polymer ?
#
loop_
_entity_poly.entity_id
_entity_poly.type
_entity_poly.pdbx_seq_one_letter_code
_entity_poly.pdbx_strand_id
1 'polypeptide(L)'
;SRTKLCDPISLILALSFRGSIPNDSKDNITIYTRILDRLLDGSCLFTESVTEVKTDIYVTSFGPVSDTDMEYTVDVFFRQSWKDERLRFKGPMRILPLNNLLASKIWTPDTFFHNGKKSVAHNMTTPNKLLRLVDNGTLLYTMR
;
A
#
# COMPACT_ATOMS: atom_id res chain seq x y z
N SER A 1 -11.84 5.44 33.80
CA SER A 1 -10.74 4.49 34.03
C SER A 1 -11.07 3.14 33.39
N ARG A 2 -10.35 2.73 32.34
CA ARG A 2 -10.37 1.34 31.85
C ARG A 2 -9.00 1.01 31.26
N THR A 3 -8.12 0.54 32.12
CA THR A 3 -6.90 -0.20 31.79
C THR A 3 -7.30 -1.59 31.27
N LYS A 4 -7.00 -1.90 30.01
CA LYS A 4 -7.01 -3.29 29.54
C LYS A 4 -5.59 -3.86 29.68
N LEU A 5 -5.49 -4.77 30.64
CA LEU A 5 -4.37 -5.65 30.95
C LEU A 5 -3.89 -6.39 29.69
N CYS A 6 -2.59 -6.29 29.41
CA CYS A 6 -1.83 -7.34 28.75
C CYS A 6 -1.52 -8.40 29.82
N ASP A 7 -1.92 -9.64 29.61
CA ASP A 7 -1.31 -10.80 30.27
C ASP A 7 -1.07 -11.90 29.23
N PRO A 8 0.15 -12.47 29.16
CA PRO A 8 0.47 -13.59 28.31
C PRO A 8 0.45 -14.87 29.16
N ILE A 9 -0.50 -15.78 28.94
CA ILE A 9 -0.41 -17.24 29.17
C ILE A 9 -1.78 -17.81 28.80
N SER A 10 -1.88 -18.36 27.60
CA SER A 10 -2.73 -19.52 27.32
C SER A 10 -2.43 -19.98 25.90
N LEU A 11 -1.73 -21.11 25.75
CA LEU A 11 -2.16 -22.24 24.93
C LEU A 11 -1.03 -23.29 24.90
N ILE A 12 -1.05 -24.17 25.90
CA ILE A 12 -0.54 -25.54 25.77
C ILE A 12 -1.74 -26.45 26.01
N LEU A 13 -2.35 -26.96 24.93
CA LEU A 13 -2.74 -28.37 24.75
C LEU A 13 -3.63 -28.50 23.49
N ALA A 14 -3.12 -29.18 22.47
CA ALA A 14 -3.89 -30.11 21.65
C ALA A 14 -2.90 -31.01 20.88
N LEU A 15 -2.74 -32.24 21.38
CA LEU A 15 -2.03 -33.34 20.73
C LEU A 15 -2.93 -33.99 19.66
N SER A 16 -2.38 -34.35 18.50
CA SER A 16 -2.47 -35.69 17.88
C SER A 16 -2.30 -35.65 16.34
N PHE A 17 -1.37 -36.49 15.87
CA PHE A 17 -1.26 -37.13 14.55
C PHE A 17 -2.07 -36.60 13.35
N ARG A 18 -1.35 -36.13 12.32
CA ARG A 18 -1.22 -36.84 11.02
C ARG A 18 -0.33 -36.04 10.08
N GLY A 19 0.67 -36.73 9.52
CA GLY A 19 1.41 -36.23 8.36
C GLY A 19 0.42 -35.82 7.27
N SER A 20 0.49 -34.56 6.88
CA SER A 20 -0.13 -34.06 5.66
C SER A 20 0.99 -33.38 4.88
N ILE A 21 1.13 -33.85 3.64
CA ILE A 21 2.04 -33.34 2.61
C ILE A 21 1.94 -31.80 2.60
N PRO A 22 3.07 -31.06 2.66
CA PRO A 22 3.02 -29.60 2.70
C PRO A 22 2.35 -29.12 1.42
N ASN A 23 1.14 -28.58 1.56
CA ASN A 23 0.47 -27.92 0.47
C ASN A 23 0.96 -26.47 0.47
N ASP A 24 2.17 -26.28 -0.08
CA ASP A 24 2.93 -25.02 -0.13
C ASP A 24 2.03 -23.81 -0.46
N SER A 25 1.08 -23.96 -1.39
CA SER A 25 0.11 -22.92 -1.75
C SER A 25 -0.81 -22.46 -0.62
N LYS A 26 -1.26 -23.37 0.27
CA LYS A 26 -2.15 -23.02 1.40
C LYS A 26 -1.39 -22.32 2.52
N ASP A 27 -0.17 -22.75 2.78
CA ASP A 27 0.71 -22.11 3.76
C ASP A 27 1.06 -20.69 3.32
N ASN A 28 1.39 -20.53 2.04
CA ASN A 28 1.67 -19.22 1.44
C ASN A 28 0.47 -18.27 1.61
N ILE A 29 -0.74 -18.66 1.19
CA ILE A 29 -1.96 -17.83 1.33
C ILE A 29 -2.23 -17.43 2.79
N THR A 30 -2.03 -18.36 3.72
CA THR A 30 -2.21 -18.11 5.16
C THR A 30 -1.13 -17.19 5.73
N ILE A 31 0.09 -17.24 5.20
CA ILE A 31 1.16 -16.29 5.54
C ILE A 31 0.81 -14.89 5.03
N TYR A 32 0.32 -14.76 3.78
CA TYR A 32 -0.13 -13.48 3.23
C TYR A 32 -1.21 -12.84 4.10
N THR A 33 -2.28 -13.56 4.42
CA THR A 33 -3.40 -13.02 5.20
C THR A 33 -2.96 -12.62 6.61
N ARG A 34 -2.12 -13.42 7.27
CA ARG A 34 -1.59 -13.10 8.62
C ARG A 34 -0.67 -11.89 8.62
N ILE A 35 0.15 -11.70 7.58
CA ILE A 35 0.99 -10.51 7.43
C ILE A 35 0.08 -9.29 7.28
N LEU A 36 -0.91 -9.37 6.38
CA LEU A 36 -1.83 -8.27 6.13
C LEU A 36 -2.67 -7.88 7.36
N ASP A 37 -3.18 -8.85 8.12
CA ASP A 37 -3.95 -8.59 9.33
C ASP A 37 -3.11 -7.87 10.40
N ARG A 38 -1.84 -8.26 10.57
CA ARG A 38 -0.92 -7.59 11.52
C ARG A 38 -0.58 -6.15 11.11
N LEU A 39 -0.48 -5.88 9.81
CA LEU A 39 -0.18 -4.54 9.31
C LEU A 39 -1.34 -3.58 9.51
N LEU A 40 -2.58 -4.09 9.55
CA LEU A 40 -3.80 -3.29 9.66
C LEU A 40 -4.24 -3.04 11.11
N ASP A 41 -3.73 -3.80 12.08
CA ASP A 41 -4.08 -3.68 13.51
C ASP A 41 -3.27 -2.59 14.24
N GLY A 42 -2.19 -2.10 13.60
CA GLY A 42 -1.32 -1.02 14.09
C GLY A 42 -1.94 0.37 13.92
N SER A 43 -2.96 0.69 14.72
CA SER A 43 -3.59 2.00 14.73
C SER A 43 -2.63 3.13 15.15
N CYS A 44 -2.54 4.13 14.27
CA CYS A 44 -2.19 5.54 14.48
C CYS A 44 -1.15 5.89 15.55
N LEU A 45 0.14 5.70 15.25
CA LEU A 45 1.19 6.55 15.83
C LEU A 45 1.90 7.25 14.69
N PHE A 46 1.66 8.54 14.55
CA PHE A 46 2.51 9.42 13.76
C PHE A 46 3.94 9.19 14.25
N THR A 47 4.73 8.49 13.45
CA THR A 47 6.18 8.43 13.63
C THR A 47 6.63 9.89 13.61
N GLU A 48 7.28 10.35 14.67
CA GLU A 48 7.74 11.74 14.85
C GLU A 48 8.75 12.22 13.78
N SER A 49 8.97 11.43 12.72
CA SER A 49 9.86 11.70 11.61
C SER A 49 9.12 12.20 10.39
N VAL A 50 9.74 13.17 9.70
CA VAL A 50 9.29 13.65 8.40
C VAL A 50 9.35 12.49 7.40
N THR A 51 8.23 12.21 6.74
CA THR A 51 8.17 11.21 5.68
C THR A 51 8.74 11.79 4.39
N GLU A 52 9.88 11.28 3.95
CA GLU A 52 10.43 11.59 2.63
C GLU A 52 9.62 10.85 1.54
N VAL A 53 8.99 11.62 0.65
CA VAL A 53 8.24 11.09 -0.49
C VAL A 53 9.00 11.42 -1.77
N LYS A 54 9.49 10.38 -2.45
CA LYS A 54 10.14 10.49 -3.77
C LYS A 54 9.08 10.37 -4.85
N THR A 55 8.99 11.38 -5.71
CA THR A 55 8.04 11.42 -6.81
C THR A 55 8.74 11.17 -8.14
N ASP A 56 8.07 10.46 -9.04
CA ASP A 56 8.51 10.17 -10.40
C ASP A 56 7.33 10.39 -11.33
N ILE A 57 7.55 11.08 -12.44
CA ILE A 57 6.52 11.46 -13.40
C ILE A 57 7.00 11.00 -14.77
N TYR A 58 6.25 10.06 -15.36
CA TYR A 58 6.48 9.63 -16.72
C TYR A 58 5.36 10.18 -17.61
N VAL A 59 5.70 11.07 -18.53
CA VAL A 59 4.73 11.65 -19.47
C VAL A 59 4.51 10.68 -20.63
N THR A 60 3.27 10.23 -20.81
CA THR A 60 2.91 9.38 -21.95
C THR A 60 2.53 10.18 -23.18
N SER A 61 1.84 11.31 -23.00
CA SER A 61 1.42 12.14 -24.11
C SER A 61 1.23 13.59 -23.65
N PHE A 62 1.46 14.52 -24.57
CA PHE A 62 0.99 15.89 -24.46
C PHE A 62 -0.25 16.02 -25.35
N GLY A 63 -1.37 16.35 -24.73
CA GLY A 63 -2.63 16.62 -25.42
C GLY A 63 -2.67 18.01 -26.04
N PRO A 64 -3.85 18.43 -26.55
CA PRO A 64 -4.00 19.73 -27.17
C PRO A 64 -3.78 20.87 -26.17
N VAL A 65 -3.23 21.96 -26.69
CA VAL A 65 -3.10 23.24 -25.99
C VAL A 65 -4.19 24.17 -26.50
N SER A 66 -5.04 24.68 -25.60
CA SER A 66 -6.07 25.68 -25.89
C SER A 66 -5.53 27.07 -25.53
N ASP A 67 -5.27 27.89 -26.54
CA ASP A 67 -4.87 29.29 -26.35
C ASP A 67 -6.03 30.15 -25.79
N THR A 68 -7.27 29.79 -26.12
CA THR A 68 -8.48 30.49 -25.65
C THR A 68 -8.69 30.32 -24.15
N ASP A 69 -8.50 29.09 -23.65
CA ASP A 69 -8.74 28.76 -22.24
C ASP A 69 -7.45 28.80 -21.39
N MET A 70 -6.30 28.99 -22.03
CA MET A 70 -4.95 28.89 -21.46
C MET A 70 -4.76 27.55 -20.72
N GLU A 71 -5.10 26.45 -21.38
CA GLU A 71 -5.10 25.10 -20.82
C GLU A 71 -4.31 24.14 -21.69
N TYR A 72 -3.67 23.15 -21.06
CA TYR A 72 -3.07 22.02 -21.76
C TYR A 72 -3.51 20.72 -21.09
N THR A 73 -3.65 19.67 -21.88
CA THR A 73 -3.90 18.32 -21.38
C THR A 73 -2.59 17.54 -21.39
N VAL A 74 -2.31 16.76 -20.36
CA VAL A 74 -1.15 15.87 -20.30
C VAL A 74 -1.55 14.53 -19.71
N ASP A 75 -1.14 13.44 -20.36
CA ASP A 75 -1.30 12.10 -19.81
C ASP A 75 0.01 11.70 -19.13
N VAL A 76 -0.06 11.33 -17.85
CA VAL A 76 1.12 10.95 -17.06
C VAL A 76 0.89 9.67 -16.29
N PHE A 77 1.96 8.89 -16.09
CA PHE A 77 2.04 7.97 -14.98
C PHE A 77 2.72 8.68 -13.81
N PHE A 78 1.97 8.85 -12.73
CA PHE A 78 2.46 9.48 -11.52
C PHE A 78 2.81 8.40 -10.50
N ARG A 79 4.07 8.41 -10.06
CA ARG A 79 4.65 7.40 -9.17
C ARG A 79 5.18 8.07 -7.93
N GLN A 80 4.95 7.44 -6.79
CA GLN A 80 5.43 7.91 -5.51
C GLN A 80 6.03 6.76 -4.73
N SER A 81 7.15 7.01 -4.06
CA SER A 81 7.77 6.06 -3.17
C SER A 81 8.09 6.72 -1.84
N TRP A 82 7.66 6.09 -0.76
CA TRP A 82 7.96 6.51 0.61
C TRP A 82 8.27 5.28 1.44
N LYS A 83 8.94 5.49 2.57
CA LYS A 83 9.24 4.43 3.52
C LYS A 83 8.31 4.54 4.71
N ASP A 84 7.61 3.46 5.02
CA ASP A 84 6.82 3.31 6.24
C ASP A 84 7.33 2.10 7.04
N GLU A 85 7.93 2.36 8.19
CA GLU A 85 8.55 1.33 9.01
C GLU A 85 7.53 0.39 9.68
N ARG A 86 6.26 0.81 9.79
CA ARG A 86 5.17 0.02 10.37
C ARG A 86 4.76 -1.13 9.45
N LEU A 87 4.99 -0.95 8.15
CA LEU A 87 4.62 -1.90 7.11
C LEU A 87 5.73 -2.91 6.78
N ARG A 88 6.79 -2.96 7.61
CA ARG A 88 7.85 -3.95 7.47
C ARG A 88 7.30 -5.34 7.74
N PHE A 89 7.59 -6.26 6.83
CA PHE A 89 7.21 -7.66 7.00
C PHE A 89 8.41 -8.57 6.71
N LYS A 90 8.39 -9.77 7.29
CA LYS A 90 9.35 -10.83 6.97
C LYS A 90 8.59 -11.99 6.35
N GLY A 91 9.02 -12.42 5.18
CA GLY A 91 8.42 -13.53 4.46
C GLY A 91 9.34 -14.03 3.35
N PRO A 92 8.95 -15.12 2.65
CA PRO A 92 9.72 -15.65 1.52
C PRO A 92 9.71 -14.70 0.32
N MET A 93 8.74 -13.78 0.24
CA MET A 93 8.64 -12.77 -0.81
C MET A 93 9.31 -11.46 -0.40
N ARG A 94 9.90 -10.75 -1.36
CA ARG A 94 10.48 -9.42 -1.14
C ARG A 94 9.51 -8.28 -1.43
N ILE A 95 8.51 -8.54 -2.30
CA ILE A 95 7.54 -7.54 -2.75
C ILE A 95 6.14 -8.13 -2.65
N LEU A 96 5.26 -7.41 -2.00
CA LEU A 96 3.86 -7.74 -1.82
C LEU A 96 3.00 -6.75 -2.63
N PRO A 97 2.34 -7.18 -3.73
CA PRO A 97 1.34 -6.37 -4.39
C PRO A 97 0.07 -6.32 -3.53
N LEU A 98 -0.43 -5.11 -3.28
CA LEU A 98 -1.60 -4.87 -2.45
C LEU A 98 -2.84 -4.63 -3.32
N ASN A 99 -3.97 -5.18 -2.88
CA ASN A 99 -5.28 -4.93 -3.50
C ASN A 99 -5.79 -3.52 -3.13
N ASN A 100 -6.68 -2.96 -3.94
CA ASN A 100 -7.29 -1.65 -3.76
C ASN A 100 -7.94 -1.45 -2.37
N LEU A 101 -8.57 -2.50 -1.82
CA LEU A 101 -9.19 -2.47 -0.49
C LEU A 101 -8.16 -2.31 0.65
N LEU A 102 -6.95 -2.81 0.46
CA LEU A 102 -5.87 -2.68 1.44
C LEU A 102 -5.12 -1.37 1.24
N ALA A 103 -4.95 -0.95 -0.02
CA ALA A 103 -4.37 0.33 -0.35
C ALA A 103 -5.16 1.50 0.25
N SER A 104 -6.49 1.39 0.37
CA SER A 104 -7.32 2.42 1.03
C SER A 104 -7.16 2.50 2.55
N LYS A 105 -6.57 1.48 3.19
CA LYS A 105 -6.31 1.46 4.64
C LYS A 105 -4.92 1.95 5.01
N ILE A 106 -4.04 2.10 4.03
CA ILE A 106 -2.67 2.57 4.21
C ILE A 106 -2.65 4.08 4.03
N TRP A 107 -1.87 4.78 4.86
CA TRP A 107 -1.65 6.20 4.67
C TRP A 107 -0.94 6.46 3.34
N THR A 108 -1.51 7.33 2.52
CA THR A 108 -0.91 7.80 1.27
C THR A 108 -0.72 9.30 1.33
N PRO A 109 0.36 9.85 0.75
CA PRO A 109 0.58 11.29 0.74
C PRO A 109 -0.49 12.02 -0.09
N ASP A 110 -1.07 13.08 0.47
CA ASP A 110 -2.11 13.91 -0.17
C ASP A 110 -1.48 14.86 -1.21
N THR A 111 -1.03 14.30 -2.33
CA THR A 111 -0.35 15.08 -3.37
C THR A 111 -1.35 15.66 -4.36
N PHE A 112 -1.28 16.96 -4.60
CA PHE A 112 -2.15 17.68 -5.52
C PHE A 112 -1.37 18.58 -6.49
N PHE A 113 -1.93 18.79 -7.67
CA PHE A 113 -1.37 19.68 -8.69
C PHE A 113 -1.93 21.09 -8.49
N HIS A 114 -1.07 22.02 -8.08
CA HIS A 114 -1.46 23.41 -7.78
C HIS A 114 -2.09 24.13 -8.99
N ASN A 115 -1.59 23.84 -10.20
CA ASN A 115 -2.05 24.47 -11.44
C ASN A 115 -3.10 23.63 -12.19
N GLY A 116 -3.60 22.56 -11.58
CA GLY A 116 -4.62 21.72 -12.19
C GLY A 116 -5.98 22.42 -12.16
N LYS A 117 -6.43 22.96 -13.30
CA LYS A 117 -7.83 23.43 -13.43
C LYS A 117 -8.83 22.27 -13.29
N LYS A 118 -8.55 21.15 -13.96
CA LYS A 118 -9.34 19.92 -13.89
C LYS A 118 -8.44 18.70 -14.05
N SER A 119 -8.23 17.97 -12.97
CA SER A 119 -7.53 16.68 -12.99
C SER A 119 -8.56 15.55 -12.93
N VAL A 120 -8.67 14.77 -14.01
CA VAL A 120 -9.52 13.57 -14.03
C VAL A 120 -8.62 12.36 -13.81
N ALA A 121 -8.69 11.73 -12.64
CA ALA A 121 -8.11 10.40 -12.47
C ALA A 121 -8.85 9.43 -13.40
N HIS A 122 -8.14 8.70 -14.25
CA HIS A 122 -8.77 7.81 -15.23
C HIS A 122 -9.44 6.62 -14.52
N ASN A 123 -10.74 6.74 -14.21
CA ASN A 123 -11.57 5.68 -13.65
C ASN A 123 -12.12 4.72 -14.72
N MET A 124 -11.27 4.23 -15.64
CA MET A 124 -11.72 3.29 -16.67
C MET A 124 -11.57 1.85 -16.14
N THR A 125 -12.72 1.25 -15.84
CA THR A 125 -13.05 -0.12 -15.37
C THR A 125 -12.51 -0.59 -14.01
N THR A 126 -11.41 -0.07 -13.48
CA THR A 126 -10.99 -0.21 -12.07
C THR A 126 -10.10 0.98 -11.73
N PRO A 127 -10.13 1.58 -10.52
CA PRO A 127 -9.12 2.58 -10.16
C PRO A 127 -7.74 1.94 -10.32
N ASN A 128 -6.95 2.41 -11.29
CA ASN A 128 -5.64 1.87 -11.65
C ASN A 128 -4.58 2.31 -10.62
N LYS A 129 -4.86 2.03 -9.35
CA LYS A 129 -4.01 2.29 -8.20
C LYS A 129 -3.29 0.99 -7.89
N LEU A 130 -2.00 0.93 -8.21
CA LEU A 130 -1.17 -0.19 -7.81
C LEU A 130 -0.28 0.24 -6.65
N LEU A 131 -0.47 -0.41 -5.50
CA LEU A 131 0.39 -0.23 -4.34
C LEU A 131 1.22 -1.50 -4.17
N ARG A 132 2.55 -1.35 -4.12
CA ARG A 132 3.48 -2.45 -3.86
C ARG A 132 4.25 -2.13 -2.60
N LEU A 133 4.31 -3.10 -1.70
CA LEU A 133 5.05 -3.01 -0.44
C LEU A 133 6.29 -3.89 -0.52
N VAL A 134 7.46 -3.30 -0.24
CA VAL A 134 8.73 -4.00 -0.13
C VAL A 134 8.94 -4.45 1.33
N ASP A 135 9.61 -5.56 1.54
CA ASP A 135 9.91 -6.15 2.87
C ASP A 135 10.52 -5.14 3.88
N ASN A 136 11.32 -4.20 3.38
CA ASN A 136 11.96 -3.13 4.14
C ASN A 136 11.01 -1.99 4.56
N GLY A 137 9.73 -2.06 4.18
CA GLY A 137 8.71 -1.03 4.45
C GLY A 137 8.61 0.06 3.38
N THR A 138 9.34 -0.05 2.27
CA THR A 138 9.19 0.89 1.16
C THR A 138 7.91 0.60 0.39
N LEU A 139 7.08 1.62 0.24
CA LEU A 139 5.89 1.59 -0.59
C LEU A 139 6.19 2.20 -1.95
N LEU A 140 5.60 1.61 -2.98
CA LEU A 140 5.55 2.15 -4.33
C LEU A 140 4.10 2.27 -4.74
N TYR A 141 3.65 3.51 -4.91
CA TYR A 141 2.34 3.86 -5.39
C TYR A 141 2.42 4.34 -6.83
N THR A 142 1.52 3.86 -7.67
CA THR A 142 1.44 4.27 -9.07
C THR A 142 0.00 4.55 -9.43
N MET A 143 -0.23 5.70 -10.06
CA MET A 143 -1.51 6.13 -10.60
C MET A 143 -1.33 6.62 -12.04
N ARG A 144 -2.43 6.65 -12.79
CA ARG A 144 -2.55 7.24 -14.12
C ARG A 144 -3.71 8.23 -14.12
#